data_AF-A0AAW9NCI9-F1
#
_entry.id   AF-A0AAW9NCI9-F1
#
_cell.length_a   1.000
_cell.length_b   1.000
_cell.length_c   1.000
_cell.angle_alpha   90.00
_cell.angle_beta   90.00
_cell.angle_gamma   90.00
#
_symmetry.space_group_name_H-M   'P 1'
#
loop_
_entity.id
_entity.type
_entity.pdbx_description
1 polymer ?
#
loop_
_entity_poly.entity_id
_entity_poly.type
_entity_poly.pdbx_seq_one_letter_code
_entity_poly.pdbx_strand_id
1 'polypeptide(L)'
;MEEQGVLYILLNPIISYQVKKSSLRKVKTDAIDAYELCVLYYKEDFEPHKIRGIQLLDLRNLSRQQEIVTNMYVEAKLQFHTILDQVFPEYRKVFGDLYSKVFLLMLKEYPTSEAVLTAGESRLAESVIEFCSNRFGQWALMELKGQVSIPVVRYFSALKKIGLLSKI
;
A
#
# COMPACT_ATOMS: atom_id res chain seq x y z
N MET A 1 9.19 29.00 -11.82
CA MET A 1 10.42 29.75 -11.47
C MET A 1 11.65 28.83 -11.54
N GLU A 2 11.60 27.64 -10.93
CA GLU A 2 12.65 26.61 -11.05
C GLU A 2 12.82 26.08 -12.49
N GLU A 3 11.71 25.85 -13.22
CA GLU A 3 11.72 25.44 -14.63
C GLU A 3 12.29 26.50 -15.60
N GLN A 4 12.44 27.75 -15.14
CA GLN A 4 12.96 28.87 -15.93
C GLN A 4 14.44 29.17 -15.66
N GLY A 5 15.11 28.37 -14.81
CA GLY A 5 16.54 28.54 -14.49
C GLY A 5 16.87 29.80 -13.69
N VAL A 6 15.87 30.42 -13.05
CA VAL A 6 16.07 31.64 -12.27
C VAL A 6 16.58 31.27 -10.88
N LEU A 7 17.76 31.78 -10.54
CA LEU A 7 18.36 31.63 -9.22
C LEU A 7 17.55 32.44 -8.18
N TYR A 8 17.14 31.81 -7.09
CA TYR A 8 16.47 32.49 -5.99
C TYR A 8 17.10 32.12 -4.64
N ILE A 9 16.91 33.01 -3.68
CA ILE A 9 17.42 32.89 -2.32
C ILE A 9 16.23 32.67 -1.42
N LEU A 10 16.29 31.63 -0.59
CA LEU A 10 15.27 31.37 0.41
C LEU A 10 15.61 32.20 1.66
N LEU A 11 14.76 33.18 1.98
CA LEU A 11 14.96 34.06 3.12
C LEU A 11 14.02 33.66 4.26
N ASN A 12 14.56 33.47 5.46
CA ASN A 12 13.75 33.21 6.65
C ASN A 12 12.87 34.44 6.97
N PRO A 13 11.54 34.31 7.04
CA PRO A 13 10.63 35.43 7.33
C PRO A 13 10.99 36.19 8.61
N ILE A 14 11.55 35.51 9.61
CA ILE A 14 11.96 36.11 10.89
C ILE A 14 13.07 37.15 10.70
N ILE A 15 14.05 36.86 9.84
CA ILE A 15 15.19 37.76 9.57
C ILE A 15 14.68 39.02 8.86
N SER A 16 13.87 38.84 7.81
CA SER A 16 13.26 39.99 7.09
C SER A 16 12.43 40.89 8.02
N TYR A 17 11.75 40.30 9.00
CA TYR A 17 10.94 41.03 9.97
C TYR A 17 11.79 41.79 11.00
N GLN A 18 12.91 41.22 11.44
CA GLN A 18 13.84 41.90 12.36
C GLN A 18 14.46 43.14 11.73
N VAL A 19 14.86 43.07 10.47
CA VAL A 19 15.38 44.24 9.72
C VAL A 19 14.33 45.33 9.61
N LYS A 20 13.09 44.97 9.31
CA LYS A 20 11.94 45.90 9.30
C LYS A 20 11.71 46.59 10.64
N LYS A 21 11.88 45.86 11.73
CA LYS A 21 11.70 46.40 13.10
C LYS A 21 12.75 47.47 13.47
N SER A 22 13.90 47.50 12.79
CA SER A 22 14.93 48.52 13.03
C SER A 22 14.50 49.92 12.55
N SER A 23 13.53 50.01 11.62
CA SER A 23 12.99 51.28 11.15
C SER A 23 11.99 51.86 12.15
N LEU A 24 12.21 53.12 12.56
CA LEU A 24 11.35 53.84 13.49
C LEU A 24 9.94 54.14 12.92
N ARG A 25 9.77 54.07 11.60
CA ARG A 25 8.53 54.44 10.90
C ARG A 25 7.95 53.22 10.18
N LYS A 26 6.74 52.80 10.58
CA LYS A 26 6.05 51.62 10.03
C LYS A 26 5.25 51.99 8.76
N VAL A 27 5.94 52.32 7.68
CA VAL A 27 5.30 52.54 6.36
C VAL A 27 5.62 51.35 5.48
N LYS A 28 4.58 50.58 5.11
CA LYS A 28 4.71 49.41 4.26
C LYS A 28 4.29 49.78 2.84
N THR A 29 5.27 49.95 1.96
CA THR A 29 5.09 50.18 0.53
C THR A 29 6.00 49.21 -0.22
N ASP A 30 5.57 48.67 -1.35
CA ASP A 30 6.34 47.67 -2.11
C ASP A 30 7.76 48.16 -2.45
N ALA A 31 7.92 49.46 -2.74
CA ALA A 31 9.23 50.07 -2.98
C ALA A 31 10.17 50.06 -1.76
N ILE A 32 9.62 50.32 -0.56
CA ILE A 32 10.38 50.32 0.70
C ILE A 32 10.74 48.89 1.07
N ASP A 33 9.78 47.97 0.96
CA ASP A 33 9.98 46.55 1.22
C ASP A 33 11.06 45.95 0.31
N ALA A 34 11.07 46.30 -0.99
CA ALA A 34 12.09 45.86 -1.94
C ALA A 34 13.48 46.42 -1.59
N TYR A 35 13.57 47.71 -1.23
CA TYR A 35 14.82 48.34 -0.82
C TYR A 35 15.41 47.68 0.43
N GLU A 36 14.59 47.43 1.46
CA GLU A 36 15.04 46.77 2.69
C GLU A 36 15.55 45.35 2.44
N LEU A 37 14.90 44.61 1.55
CA LEU A 37 15.36 43.28 1.13
C LEU A 37 16.70 43.35 0.37
N CYS A 38 16.90 44.34 -0.50
CA CYS A 38 18.18 44.56 -1.16
C CYS A 38 19.29 44.91 -0.16
N VAL A 39 19.01 45.80 0.80
CA VAL A 39 19.98 46.17 1.85
C VAL A 39 20.35 44.96 2.71
N LEU A 40 19.36 44.13 3.04
CA LEU A 40 19.59 42.87 3.76
C LEU A 40 20.49 41.94 2.94
N TYR A 41 20.23 41.78 1.64
CA TYR A 41 21.06 40.97 0.75
C TYR A 41 22.53 41.40 0.71
N TYR A 42 22.83 42.70 0.77
CA TYR A 42 24.22 43.19 0.79
C TYR A 42 24.89 43.13 2.17
N LYS A 43 24.13 43.01 3.25
CA LYS A 43 24.66 43.00 4.62
C LYS A 43 24.95 41.59 5.15
N GLU A 44 24.23 40.59 4.66
CA GLU A 44 24.38 39.18 5.07
C GLU A 44 24.83 38.33 3.88
N ASP A 45 25.65 37.31 4.16
CA ASP A 45 26.05 36.32 3.16
C ASP A 45 24.94 35.28 2.94
N PHE A 46 24.01 35.60 2.03
CA PHE A 46 22.99 34.62 1.61
C PHE A 46 23.54 33.71 0.51
N GLU A 47 23.49 32.40 0.75
CA GLU A 47 23.73 31.42 -0.30
C GLU A 47 22.47 31.24 -1.19
N PRO A 48 22.64 31.08 -2.51
CA PRO A 48 21.56 30.65 -3.38
C PRO A 48 20.94 29.35 -2.87
N HIS A 49 19.62 29.23 -2.99
CA HIS A 49 18.95 28.02 -2.52
C HIS A 49 19.46 26.79 -3.29
N LYS A 50 20.11 25.86 -2.58
CA LYS A 50 20.71 24.66 -3.17
C LYS A 50 19.65 23.57 -3.35
N ILE A 51 19.42 23.16 -4.60
CA ILE A 51 18.50 22.08 -4.99
C ILE A 51 18.80 20.75 -4.25
N ARG A 52 20.07 20.51 -3.86
CA ARG A 52 20.49 19.31 -3.12
C ARG A 52 19.78 19.13 -1.77
N GLY A 53 19.38 20.22 -1.10
CA GLY A 53 18.65 20.16 0.17
C GLY A 53 17.23 19.62 -0.01
N ILE A 54 16.57 20.00 -1.10
CA ILE A 54 15.21 19.56 -1.45
C ILE A 54 15.24 18.07 -1.81
N GLN A 55 16.16 17.64 -2.67
CA GLN A 55 16.27 16.22 -3.06
C GLN A 55 16.47 15.29 -1.85
N LEU A 56 17.27 15.71 -0.86
CA LEU A 56 17.49 14.94 0.35
C LEU A 56 16.24 14.91 1.26
N LEU A 57 15.50 16.02 1.33
CA LEU A 57 14.22 16.10 2.02
C LEU A 57 13.18 15.19 1.35
N ASP A 58 13.12 15.19 0.03
CA ASP A 58 12.21 14.34 -0.76
C ASP A 58 12.53 12.86 -0.56
N LEU A 59 13.82 12.48 -0.61
CA LEU A 59 14.24 11.12 -0.29
C LEU A 59 13.82 10.69 1.11
N ARG A 60 14.03 11.56 2.11
CA ARG A 60 13.59 11.28 3.49
C ARG A 60 12.07 11.13 3.59
N ASN A 61 11.31 11.95 2.87
CA ASN A 61 9.85 11.84 2.80
C ASN A 61 9.41 10.53 2.15
N LEU A 62 10.02 10.13 1.04
CA LEU A 62 9.75 8.87 0.36
C LEU A 62 10.07 7.66 1.26
N SER A 63 11.19 7.67 1.97
CA SER A 63 11.52 6.61 2.94
C SER A 63 10.48 6.49 4.04
N ARG A 64 10.01 7.62 4.60
CA ARG A 64 8.94 7.61 5.60
C ARG A 64 7.62 7.11 5.02
N GLN A 65 7.27 7.50 3.78
CA GLN A 65 6.07 6.99 3.11
C GLN A 65 6.14 5.48 2.90
N GLN A 66 7.31 4.96 2.48
CA GLN A 66 7.54 3.53 2.34
C GLN A 66 7.33 2.79 3.65
N GLU A 67 7.86 3.31 4.77
CA GLU A 67 7.68 2.73 6.10
C GLU A 67 6.19 2.69 6.49
N ILE A 68 5.46 3.79 6.29
CA ILE A 68 4.02 3.86 6.57
C ILE A 68 3.25 2.81 5.77
N VAL A 69 3.47 2.73 4.46
CA VAL A 69 2.79 1.77 3.58
C VAL A 69 3.15 0.32 3.97
N THR A 70 4.40 0.08 4.35
CA THR A 70 4.84 -1.25 4.81
C THR A 70 4.14 -1.65 6.10
N ASN A 71 4.03 -0.75 7.06
CA ASN A 71 3.32 -1.01 8.32
C ASN A 71 1.83 -1.27 8.08
N MET A 72 1.17 -0.46 7.24
CA MET A 72 -0.22 -0.68 6.84
C MET A 72 -0.41 -2.04 6.16
N TYR A 73 0.52 -2.44 5.31
CA TYR A 73 0.49 -3.74 4.65
C TYR A 73 0.61 -4.91 5.64
N VAL A 74 1.53 -4.83 6.60
CA VAL A 74 1.69 -5.85 7.64
C VAL A 74 0.45 -5.93 8.53
N GLU A 75 -0.10 -4.78 8.92
CA GLU A 75 -1.32 -4.72 9.73
C GLU A 75 -2.52 -5.32 8.98
N ALA A 76 -2.74 -4.93 7.72
CA ALA A 76 -3.80 -5.48 6.89
C ALA A 76 -3.68 -7.00 6.72
N LYS A 77 -2.45 -7.51 6.57
CA LYS A 77 -2.18 -8.96 6.53
C LYS A 77 -2.57 -9.67 7.82
N LEU A 78 -2.19 -9.11 8.96
CA LEU A 78 -2.54 -9.68 10.27
C LEU A 78 -4.05 -9.67 10.50
N GLN A 79 -4.71 -8.55 10.20
CA GLN A 79 -6.17 -8.44 10.29
C GLN A 79 -6.86 -9.45 9.37
N PHE A 80 -6.40 -9.55 8.12
CA PHE A 80 -6.90 -10.54 7.17
C PHE A 80 -6.76 -11.97 7.71
N HIS A 81 -5.59 -12.32 8.25
CA HIS A 81 -5.36 -13.62 8.89
C HIS A 81 -6.31 -13.87 10.06
N THR A 82 -6.47 -12.90 10.97
CA THR A 82 -7.34 -13.04 12.14
C THR A 82 -8.79 -13.27 11.75
N ILE A 83 -9.31 -12.52 10.76
CA ILE A 83 -10.68 -12.68 10.27
C ILE A 83 -10.85 -14.03 9.56
N LEU A 84 -9.86 -14.43 8.74
CA LEU A 84 -9.88 -15.71 8.04
C LEU A 84 -9.92 -16.87 9.05
N ASP A 85 -9.12 -16.80 10.13
CA ASP A 85 -9.09 -17.84 11.16
C ASP A 85 -10.42 -17.92 11.95
N GLN A 86 -11.13 -16.80 12.12
CA GLN A 86 -12.44 -16.78 12.79
C GLN A 86 -13.56 -17.39 11.93
N VAL A 87 -13.59 -17.07 10.64
CA VAL A 87 -14.69 -17.47 9.75
C VAL A 87 -14.41 -18.82 9.09
N PHE A 88 -13.14 -19.11 8.80
CA PHE A 88 -12.74 -20.29 8.04
C PHE A 88 -11.27 -20.71 8.34
N PRO A 89 -11.00 -21.30 9.51
CA PRO A 89 -9.64 -21.66 9.95
C PRO A 89 -8.95 -22.72 9.07
N GLU A 90 -9.73 -23.45 8.27
CA GLU A 90 -9.28 -24.62 7.53
C GLU A 90 -8.86 -24.25 6.09
N TYR A 91 -9.07 -22.99 5.66
CA TYR A 91 -8.62 -22.47 4.36
C TYR A 91 -7.09 -22.57 4.23
N ARG A 92 -6.38 -22.32 5.33
CA ARG A 92 -4.92 -22.32 5.41
C ARG A 92 -4.30 -23.69 5.17
N LYS A 93 -4.99 -24.77 5.54
CA LYS A 93 -4.47 -26.14 5.32
C LYS A 93 -4.59 -26.57 3.86
N VAL A 94 -5.46 -25.89 3.11
CA VAL A 94 -5.80 -26.27 1.74
C VAL A 94 -4.97 -25.50 0.72
N PHE A 95 -4.73 -24.22 0.96
CA PHE A 95 -3.91 -23.38 0.09
C PHE A 95 -2.56 -23.10 0.75
N GLY A 96 -1.47 -23.46 0.07
CA GLY A 96 -0.11 -23.19 0.55
C GLY A 96 0.26 -21.70 0.54
N ASP A 97 -0.40 -20.89 -0.30
CA ASP A 97 -0.24 -19.44 -0.36
C ASP A 97 -1.60 -18.74 -0.17
N LEU A 98 -1.69 -17.96 0.91
CA LEU A 98 -2.86 -17.20 1.34
C LEU A 98 -2.98 -15.83 0.64
N TYR A 99 -2.03 -15.49 -0.23
CA TYR A 99 -2.07 -14.24 -1.00
C TYR A 99 -2.05 -14.49 -2.50
N SER A 100 -2.18 -15.76 -2.91
CA SER A 100 -2.28 -16.13 -4.31
C SER A 100 -3.54 -15.52 -4.94
N LYS A 101 -3.44 -15.13 -6.21
CA LYS A 101 -4.56 -14.58 -6.98
C LYS A 101 -5.76 -15.53 -6.99
N VAL A 102 -5.52 -16.84 -7.13
CA VAL A 102 -6.57 -17.86 -7.13
C VAL A 102 -7.25 -17.92 -5.75
N PHE A 103 -6.47 -17.86 -4.68
CA PHE A 103 -7.00 -17.87 -3.31
C PHE A 103 -7.92 -16.66 -3.05
N LEU A 104 -7.48 -15.46 -3.40
CA LEU A 104 -8.27 -14.24 -3.18
C LEU A 104 -9.55 -14.23 -4.04
N LEU A 105 -9.50 -14.74 -5.26
CA LEU A 105 -10.68 -14.85 -6.13
C LEU A 105 -11.68 -15.89 -5.60
N MET A 106 -11.18 -17.04 -5.15
CA MET A 106 -12.03 -18.09 -4.54
C MET A 106 -12.68 -17.60 -3.25
N LEU A 107 -11.94 -16.90 -2.39
CA LEU A 107 -12.50 -16.34 -1.16
C LEU A 107 -13.53 -15.24 -1.44
N LYS A 108 -13.36 -14.49 -2.53
CA LYS A 108 -14.32 -13.47 -2.97
C LYS A 108 -15.64 -14.10 -3.45
N GLU A 109 -15.56 -15.22 -4.16
CA GLU A 109 -16.73 -15.93 -4.67
C GLU A 109 -17.41 -16.78 -3.58
N TYR A 110 -16.62 -17.37 -2.68
CA TYR A 110 -17.07 -18.24 -1.61
C TYR A 110 -16.49 -17.79 -0.25
N PRO A 111 -17.10 -16.78 0.39
CA PRO A 111 -16.56 -16.19 1.62
C PRO A 111 -16.77 -17.04 2.88
N THR A 112 -17.62 -18.07 2.83
CA THR A 112 -18.00 -18.91 3.98
C THR A 112 -17.99 -20.39 3.63
N SER A 113 -17.86 -21.25 4.65
CA SER A 113 -17.88 -22.71 4.49
C SER A 113 -19.16 -23.25 3.87
N GLU A 114 -20.29 -22.66 4.23
CA GLU A 114 -21.61 -23.06 3.75
C GLU A 114 -21.78 -22.73 2.26
N ALA A 115 -21.29 -21.58 1.82
CA ALA A 115 -21.32 -21.19 0.41
C ALA A 115 -20.56 -22.18 -0.47
N VAL A 116 -19.43 -22.70 0.01
CA VAL A 116 -18.63 -23.72 -0.68
C VAL A 116 -19.39 -25.03 -0.76
N LEU A 117 -19.96 -25.49 0.35
CA LEU A 117 -20.70 -26.74 0.41
C LEU A 117 -21.93 -26.71 -0.51
N THR A 118 -22.57 -25.55 -0.65
CA THR A 118 -23.74 -25.34 -1.50
C THR A 118 -23.39 -25.32 -2.99
N ALA A 119 -22.21 -24.79 -3.36
CA ALA A 119 -21.76 -24.72 -4.74
C ALA A 119 -21.47 -26.09 -5.36
N GLY A 120 -20.97 -27.03 -4.54
CA GLY A 120 -20.63 -28.39 -4.96
C GLY A 120 -19.29 -28.51 -5.68
N GLU A 121 -18.76 -29.75 -5.70
CA GLU A 121 -17.39 -30.05 -6.17
C GLU A 121 -17.14 -29.62 -7.63
N SER A 122 -18.15 -29.76 -8.50
CA SER A 122 -18.05 -29.43 -9.92
C SER A 122 -17.87 -27.94 -10.17
N ARG A 123 -18.66 -27.08 -9.53
CA ARG A 123 -18.59 -25.62 -9.72
C ARG A 123 -17.29 -25.03 -9.19
N LEU A 124 -16.80 -25.53 -8.07
CA LEU A 124 -15.52 -25.07 -7.51
C LEU A 124 -14.33 -25.50 -8.36
N ALA A 125 -14.39 -26.66 -9.01
CA ALA A 125 -13.38 -27.05 -10.00
C ALA A 125 -13.40 -26.11 -11.21
N GLU A 126 -14.58 -25.75 -11.71
CA GLU A 126 -14.75 -24.78 -12.81
C GLU A 126 -14.21 -23.39 -12.43
N SER A 127 -14.59 -22.84 -11.27
CA SER A 127 -14.07 -21.55 -10.78
C SER A 127 -12.56 -21.56 -10.65
N VAL A 128 -11.95 -22.63 -10.13
CA VAL A 128 -10.49 -22.73 -10.02
C VAL A 128 -9.82 -22.76 -11.38
N ILE A 129 -10.40 -23.47 -12.36
CA ILE A 129 -9.90 -23.51 -13.74
C ILE A 129 -9.99 -22.13 -14.38
N GLU A 130 -11.09 -21.40 -14.18
CA GLU A 130 -11.29 -20.05 -14.70
C GLU A 130 -10.28 -19.06 -14.10
N PHE A 131 -10.03 -19.15 -12.79
CA PHE A 131 -9.08 -18.27 -12.10
C PHE A 131 -7.61 -18.62 -12.39
N CYS A 132 -7.32 -19.87 -12.80
CA CYS A 132 -5.98 -20.32 -13.19
C CYS A 132 -5.71 -20.05 -14.69
N SER A 133 -5.18 -18.88 -15.02
CA SER A 133 -4.87 -18.52 -16.41
C SER A 133 -3.91 -19.50 -17.14
N ASN A 134 -4.45 -20.15 -18.17
CA ASN A 134 -3.91 -20.85 -19.36
C ASN A 134 -2.72 -21.83 -19.27
N ARG A 135 -1.64 -21.60 -18.50
CA ARG A 135 -0.54 -22.58 -18.38
C ARG A 135 -0.60 -23.40 -17.08
N PHE A 136 -0.94 -22.75 -15.98
CA PHE A 136 -1.16 -23.43 -14.70
C PHE A 136 -2.52 -24.14 -14.66
N GLY A 137 -3.53 -23.61 -15.36
CA GLY A 137 -4.85 -24.24 -15.48
C GLY A 137 -4.79 -25.60 -16.17
N GLN A 138 -3.97 -25.75 -17.21
CA GLN A 138 -3.76 -27.04 -17.91
C GLN A 138 -2.98 -28.05 -17.08
N TRP A 139 -1.94 -27.60 -16.35
CA TRP A 139 -1.21 -28.44 -15.39
C TRP A 139 -2.09 -28.88 -14.22
N ALA A 140 -2.87 -27.96 -13.65
CA ALA A 140 -3.85 -28.26 -12.61
C ALA A 140 -4.98 -29.18 -13.11
N LEU A 141 -5.44 -29.03 -14.36
CA LEU A 141 -6.41 -29.92 -15.03
C LEU A 141 -5.85 -31.33 -15.28
N MET A 142 -4.57 -31.46 -15.63
CA MET A 142 -3.91 -32.76 -15.76
C MET A 142 -3.75 -33.44 -14.40
N GLU A 143 -3.36 -32.69 -13.37
CA GLU A 143 -3.26 -33.16 -11.99
C GLU A 143 -4.65 -33.53 -11.40
N LEU A 144 -5.70 -32.78 -11.76
CA LEU A 144 -7.10 -33.05 -11.44
C LEU A 144 -7.59 -34.40 -11.99
N LYS A 145 -7.14 -34.79 -13.19
CA LYS A 145 -7.52 -36.05 -13.86
C LYS A 145 -6.74 -37.26 -13.35
N GLY A 146 -5.52 -37.06 -12.83
CA GLY A 146 -4.68 -38.14 -12.31
C GLY A 146 -4.69 -38.17 -10.80
N GLN A 147 -5.76 -38.69 -10.17
CA GLN A 147 -5.89 -39.11 -8.75
C GLN A 147 -4.85 -38.58 -7.72
N VAL A 148 -4.53 -37.29 -7.74
CA VAL A 148 -3.62 -36.65 -6.78
C VAL A 148 -4.33 -35.44 -6.23
N SER A 149 -4.70 -35.57 -4.95
CA SER A 149 -5.21 -34.61 -3.99
C SER A 149 -5.10 -33.12 -4.41
N ILE A 150 -6.02 -32.67 -5.25
CA ILE A 150 -6.17 -31.27 -5.68
C ILE A 150 -6.43 -30.39 -4.46
N PRO A 151 -6.00 -29.12 -4.43
CA PRO A 151 -6.47 -28.13 -3.46
C PRO A 151 -7.98 -28.18 -3.28
N VAL A 152 -8.79 -28.29 -4.35
CA VAL A 152 -10.26 -28.43 -4.30
C VAL A 152 -10.73 -29.71 -3.60
N VAL A 153 -10.12 -30.87 -3.86
CA VAL A 153 -10.50 -32.13 -3.18
C VAL A 153 -10.05 -32.12 -1.72
N ARG A 154 -8.89 -31.52 -1.42
CA ARG A 154 -8.46 -31.22 -0.04
C ARG A 154 -9.39 -30.22 0.63
N TYR A 155 -9.89 -29.23 -0.11
CA TYR A 155 -10.85 -28.22 0.33
C TYR A 155 -12.16 -28.87 0.76
N PHE A 156 -12.74 -29.69 -0.12
CA PHE A 156 -13.95 -30.45 0.15
C PHE A 156 -13.76 -31.53 1.20
N SER A 157 -12.63 -32.23 1.22
CA SER A 157 -12.32 -33.23 2.25
C SER A 157 -12.15 -32.59 3.62
N ALA A 158 -11.47 -31.44 3.70
CA ALA A 158 -11.36 -30.64 4.93
C ALA A 158 -12.74 -30.17 5.39
N LEU A 159 -13.54 -29.61 4.48
CA LEU A 159 -14.91 -29.18 4.76
C LEU A 159 -15.84 -30.30 5.20
N LYS A 160 -15.80 -31.47 4.53
CA LYS A 160 -16.56 -32.68 4.91
C LYS A 160 -16.10 -33.25 6.26
N LYS A 161 -14.80 -33.17 6.59
CA LYS A 161 -14.28 -33.58 7.91
C LYS A 161 -14.83 -32.71 9.05
N ILE A 162 -15.10 -31.44 8.80
CA ILE A 162 -15.64 -30.49 9.79
C ILE A 162 -17.17 -30.63 9.91
N GLY A 163 -17.87 -30.89 8.79
CA GLY A 163 -19.31 -31.19 8.78
C GLY A 163 -19.71 -32.51 9.46
N LEU A 164 -18.75 -33.32 9.89
CA LEU A 164 -18.96 -34.56 10.66
C LEU A 164 -18.83 -34.39 12.18
N LEU A 165 -18.71 -33.14 12.67
CA LEU A 165 -18.75 -32.81 14.12
C LEU A 165 -19.78 -31.73 14.48
N SER A 166 -20.79 -31.46 13.64
CA SER A 166 -21.96 -30.63 14.02
C SER A 166 -23.28 -31.38 14.13
N LYS A 167 -23.24 -32.73 14.15
CA LYS A 167 -24.34 -33.59 14.58
C LYS A 167 -23.79 -34.81 15.32
N ILE A 168 -23.44 -34.62 16.59
CA ILE A 168 -23.68 -35.51 17.75
C ILE A 168 -23.67 -34.60 18.98
#